data_AF-A0A932PCF9-F1
#
_entry.id   AF-A0A932PCF9-F1
#
_cell.length_a   1.000
_cell.length_b   1.000
_cell.length_c   1.000
_cell.angle_alpha   90.00
_cell.angle_beta   90.00
_cell.angle_gamma   90.00
#
_symmetry.space_group_name_H-M   'P 1'
#
loop_
_entity.id
_entity.type
_entity.pdbx_description
1 polymer ?
#
loop_
_entity_poly.entity_id
_entity_poly.type
_entity_poly.pdbx_seq_one_letter_code
_entity_poly.pdbx_strand_id
1 'polypeptide(L)' 'MMSPVRQEVLRLLAELSEIAPEVRLGQLMANLSYLARGLSNESIWDMEDEELLEAARKHLEQWRSKRGVMA' A
#
# COMPACT_ATOMS: atom_id res chain seq x y z
N MET A 1 5.90 19.53 -10.97
CA MET A 1 6.69 18.89 -9.92
C MET A 1 5.78 17.92 -9.18
N MET A 2 6.24 16.72 -8.85
CA MET A 2 5.44 15.74 -8.10
C MET A 2 5.26 16.19 -6.64
N SER A 3 4.10 15.94 -6.04
CA SER A 3 3.90 16.24 -4.61
C SER A 3 4.79 15.34 -3.74
N PRO A 4 5.27 15.83 -2.58
CA PRO A 4 6.04 15.00 -1.65
C PRO A 4 5.28 13.73 -1.21
N VAL A 5 3.96 13.83 -1.04
CA VAL A 5 3.09 12.70 -0.66
C VAL A 5 3.11 11.63 -1.76
N ARG A 6 2.90 12.01 -3.02
CA ARG A 6 2.91 11.08 -4.15
C ARG A 6 4.28 10.42 -4.33
N GLN A 7 5.36 11.18 -4.14
CA GLN A 7 6.72 10.64 -4.20
C GLN A 7 6.93 9.54 -3.16
N GLU A 8 6.47 9.79 -1.94
CA GLU A 8 6.58 8.84 -0.83
C GLU A 8 5.70 7.60 -1.04
N VAL A 9 4.48 7.76 -1.57
CA VAL A 9 3.62 6.65 -1.97
C VAL A 9 4.34 5.73 -2.96
N LEU A 10 4.89 6.30 -4.03
CA LEU A 10 5.61 5.51 -5.05
C LEU A 10 6.82 4.78 -4.45
N ARG A 11 7.54 5.41 -3.52
CA ARG A 11 8.65 4.79 -2.80
C ARG A 11 8.19 3.58 -1.96
N LEU A 12 7.09 3.71 -1.23
CA LEU A 12 6.55 2.61 -0.42
C LEU A 12 5.95 1.49 -1.26
N LEU A 13 5.33 1.80 -2.40
CA LEU A 13 4.83 0.78 -3.32
C LEU A 13 5.96 -0.06 -3.93
N ALA A 14 7.10 0.57 -4.23
CA ALA A 14 8.30 -0.15 -4.67
C ALA A 14 8.79 -1.12 -3.57
N GLU A 15 8.90 -0.63 -2.33
CA GLU A 15 9.33 -1.45 -1.19
C GLU A 15 8.35 -2.62 -0.89
N LEU A 16 7.05 -2.36 -0.97
CA LEU A 16 6.01 -3.39 -0.85
C LEU A 16 6.11 -4.46 -1.96
N SER A 17 6.48 -4.05 -3.16
CA SER A 17 6.66 -4.97 -4.29
C SER A 17 7.92 -5.84 -4.12
N GLU A 18 8.95 -5.33 -3.46
CA GLU A 18 10.16 -6.10 -3.12
C GLU A 18 9.93 -7.10 -1.99
N ILE A 19 9.19 -6.73 -0.94
CA ILE A 19 8.94 -7.62 0.21
C ILE A 19 7.89 -8.70 -0.07
N ALA A 20 6.98 -8.44 -1.00
CA ALA A 20 5.88 -9.33 -1.37
C ALA A 20 5.74 -9.47 -2.90
N PRO A 21 6.77 -9.99 -3.60
CA PRO A 21 6.77 -10.10 -5.05
C PRO A 21 5.67 -11.05 -5.58
N GLU A 22 5.12 -11.90 -4.72
CA GLU A 22 3.97 -12.75 -5.04
C GLU A 22 2.65 -11.98 -5.21
N VAL A 23 2.56 -10.77 -4.67
CA VAL A 23 1.36 -9.92 -4.77
C VAL A 23 1.46 -9.06 -6.02
N ARG A 24 0.63 -9.36 -7.02
CA ARG A 24 0.52 -8.54 -8.24
C ARG A 24 0.19 -7.08 -7.89
N LEU A 25 0.81 -6.11 -8.56
CA LEU A 25 0.62 -4.68 -8.27
C LEU A 25 -0.84 -4.23 -8.22
N GLY A 26 -1.68 -4.65 -9.18
CA GLY A 26 -3.11 -4.30 -9.16
C GLY A 26 -3.85 -4.85 -7.92
N GLN A 27 -3.46 -6.05 -7.46
CA GLN A 27 -4.01 -6.62 -6.22
C GLN A 27 -3.54 -5.82 -4.99
N LEU A 28 -2.27 -5.39 -4.97
CA LEU A 28 -1.73 -4.54 -3.92
C LEU A 28 -2.55 -3.24 -3.83
N MET A 29 -2.79 -2.57 -4.95
CA MET A 29 -3.58 -1.33 -4.98
C MET A 29 -5.00 -1.52 -4.44
N ALA A 30 -5.70 -2.59 -4.85
CA ALA A 30 -7.03 -2.91 -4.32
C ALA A 30 -7.01 -3.19 -2.81
N ASN A 31 -6.00 -3.92 -2.32
CA ASN A 31 -5.87 -4.19 -0.89
C ASN A 31 -5.62 -2.90 -0.08
N LEU A 32 -4.80 -1.99 -0.60
CA LEU A 32 -4.52 -0.71 0.05
C LEU A 32 -5.76 0.18 0.07
N SER A 33 -6.54 0.22 -1.01
CA SER A 33 -7.82 0.96 -1.01
C SER A 33 -8.81 0.40 0.00
N TYR A 34 -8.89 -0.93 0.14
CA TYR A 34 -9.75 -1.53 1.16
C TYR A 34 -9.26 -1.29 2.58
N LEU A 35 -7.94 -1.23 2.78
CA LEU A 35 -7.35 -0.91 4.08
C LEU A 35 -7.60 0.54 4.48
N ALA A 36 -7.61 1.47 3.51
CA ALA A 36 -7.87 2.88 3.72
C ALA A 36 -9.36 3.19 3.97
N ARG A 37 -10.26 2.67 3.11
CA ARG A 37 -11.66 3.13 3.05
C ARG A 37 -12.71 2.05 3.29
N GLY A 38 -12.28 0.81 3.55
CA GLY A 38 -13.17 -0.34 3.72
C GLY A 38 -13.50 -1.07 2.42
N LEU A 39 -14.34 -2.09 2.49
CA LEU A 39 -14.67 -2.94 1.34
C LEU A 39 -15.79 -2.32 0.49
N SER A 40 -15.44 -1.48 -0.47
CA SER A 40 -16.37 -1.01 -1.50
C SER A 40 -15.66 -0.85 -2.85
N ASN A 41 -16.42 -0.89 -3.95
CA ASN A 41 -15.85 -0.72 -5.29
C ASN A 41 -15.33 0.71 -5.49
N GLU A 42 -15.94 1.67 -4.81
CA GLU A 42 -15.62 3.10 -4.83
C GLU A 42 -14.33 3.39 -4.08
N SER A 43 -13.94 2.53 -3.13
CA SER A 43 -12.74 2.72 -2.31
C SER A 43 -11.47 2.93 -3.14
N ILE A 44 -11.33 2.31 -4.31
CA ILE A 44 -10.15 2.51 -5.17
C ILE A 44 -10.17 3.83 -5.95
N TRP A 45 -11.37 4.34 -6.26
CA TRP A 45 -11.55 5.57 -7.03
C TRP A 45 -11.51 6.82 -6.16
N ASP A 46 -12.03 6.72 -4.92
CA ASP A 46 -12.18 7.83 -3.98
C ASP A 46 -11.02 7.93 -2.96
N MET A 47 -10.00 7.08 -3.08
CA MET A 47 -8.84 7.09 -2.20
C MET A 47 -7.87 8.19 -2.61
N GLU A 48 -7.58 9.08 -1.68
CA GLU A 48 -6.61 10.16 -1.85
C GLU A 48 -5.16 9.71 -1.57
N ASP A 49 -4.19 10.49 -2.04
CA ASP A 49 -2.76 10.17 -1.91
C ASP A 49 -2.34 10.02 -0.42
N GLU A 50 -2.91 10.82 0.50
CA GLU A 50 -2.67 10.72 1.94
C GLU A 50 -3.22 9.43 2.56
N GLU A 51 -4.44 9.03 2.19
CA GLU A 51 -5.05 7.78 2.66
C GLU A 51 -4.27 6.56 2.15
N LEU A 52 -3.84 6.61 0.88
CA LEU A 52 -2.97 5.60 0.30
C LEU A 52 -1.62 5.53 1.03
N LEU A 53 -1.04 6.68 1.39
CA LEU A 53 0.22 6.74 2.13
C LEU A 53 0.10 6.05 3.50
N GLU A 54 -0.96 6.34 4.26
CA GLU A 54 -1.21 5.71 5.55
C GLU A 54 -1.44 4.20 5.42
N ALA A 55 -2.26 3.77 4.46
CA ALA A 55 -2.49 2.37 4.17
C ALA A 55 -1.20 1.63 3.78
N ALA A 56 -0.38 2.23 2.91
CA ALA A 56 0.90 1.65 2.48
C ALA A 56 1.87 1.47 3.65
N ARG A 57 1.99 2.47 4.55
CA ARG A 57 2.82 2.36 5.76
C ARG A 57 2.37 1.21 6.66
N LYS A 58 1.07 1.14 6.96
CA LYS A 58 0.49 0.07 7.78
C LYS A 58 0.68 -1.31 7.15
N HIS A 59 0.48 -1.41 5.84
CA HIS A 59 0.64 -2.68 5.14
C HIS A 59 2.11 -3.14 5.10
N LEU A 60 3.06 -2.21 4.93
CA LEU A 60 4.49 -2.51 4.94
C LEU A 60 4.94 -3.01 6.32
N GLU A 61 4.46 -2.40 7.39
CA GLU A 61 4.73 -2.86 8.76
C GLU A 61 4.20 -4.28 9.00
N GLN A 62 3.00 -4.59 8.51
CA GLN A 62 2.43 -5.94 8.58
C GLN A 62 3.29 -6.97 7.84
N TRP A 63 3.80 -6.63 6.66
CA TRP A 63 4.69 -7.51 5.90
C TRP A 63 6.02 -7.73 6.59
N ARG A 64 6.64 -6.66 7.11
CA ARG A 64 7.89 -6.75 7.89
C ARG A 64 7.71 -7.63 9.13
N SER A 65 6.59 -7.49 9.85
CA SER A 65 6.26 -8.34 10.99
C SER A 65 6.08 -9.80 10.58
N LYS A 66 5.31 -10.08 9.52
CA LYS A 66 5.09 -11.46 9.02
C LYS A 66 6.40 -12.13 8.58
N ARG A 67 7.25 -11.42 7.82
CA ARG A 67 8.54 -11.95 7.35
C ARG A 67 9.53 -12.13 8.49
N GLY A 68 9.54 -11.23 9.47
CA GLY A 68 10.40 -11.33 10.66
C GLY A 68 10.00 -12.44 11.64
N VAL A 69 8.72 -12.83 11.67
CA VAL A 69 8.24 -14.02 12.42
C VAL A 69 8.58 -15.33 11.69
N MET A 70 8.83 -15.26 10.37
CA MET A 70 9.19 -16.42 9.54
C MET A 70 10.70 -16.58 9.31
N ALA A 71 11.53 -15.72 9.89
CA ALA A 71 13.00 -15.77 9.83
C ALA A 71 13.58 -16.36 11.13
#